data_AF-A0A1V2GX93-F1
#
_entry.id   AF-A0A1V2GX93-F1
#
_cell.length_a   1.000
_cell.length_b   1.000
_cell.length_c   1.000
_cell.angle_alpha   90.00
_cell.angle_beta   90.00
_cell.angle_gamma   90.00
#
_symmetry.space_group_name_H-M   'P 1'
#
loop_
_entity.id
_entity.type
_entity.pdbx_description
1 polymer ?
#
loop_
_entity_poly.entity_id
_entity_poly.type
_entity_poly.pdbx_seq_one_letter_code
_entity_poly.pdbx_strand_id
1 'polypeptide(L)'
;MCIRERRGGAGDDILVGGPGYDILDGGAGIDHYRILAPNDGYDTLAYVPGEDVIEISAAAFGGGLVAGMDLGASGYYLPGATAAASAHGQFLSVGGVLSYDANGIAPGGLILVARTGVPVLFDDLVIIA
;
A
#
# COMPACT_ATOMS: atom_id res chain seq x y z
N MET A 1 -4.45 -15.37 -16.15
CA MET A 1 -4.34 -14.86 -14.76
C MET A 1 -3.43 -15.84 -14.02
N CYS A 2 -2.20 -15.44 -13.72
CA CYS A 2 -1.23 -16.31 -13.04
C CYS A 2 -0.87 -15.62 -11.74
N ILE A 3 -1.13 -16.29 -10.62
CA ILE A 3 -0.65 -15.85 -9.31
C ILE A 3 0.82 -16.25 -9.21
N ARG A 4 1.72 -15.33 -8.85
CA ARG A 4 3.12 -15.68 -8.54
C ARG A 4 3.39 -15.46 -7.07
N GLU A 5 4.33 -16.23 -6.57
CA GLU A 5 4.79 -16.15 -5.20
C GLU A 5 6.23 -15.64 -5.19
N ARG A 6 6.50 -14.63 -4.37
CA ARG A 6 7.82 -14.05 -4.13
C ARG A 6 8.13 -14.18 -2.64
N ARG A 7 9.27 -14.77 -2.31
CA ARG A 7 9.75 -14.90 -0.93
C ARG A 7 11.08 -14.18 -0.74
N GLY A 8 11.21 -13.39 0.32
CA GLY A 8 12.46 -12.75 0.75
C GLY A 8 13.35 -13.74 1.49
N GLY A 9 12.81 -14.33 2.56
CA GLY A 9 13.47 -15.37 3.34
C GLY A 9 13.87 -14.85 4.71
N ALA A 10 15.16 -14.68 4.95
CA ALA A 10 15.67 -14.16 6.21
C ALA A 10 16.57 -12.95 5.95
N GLY A 11 16.48 -11.95 6.81
CA GLY A 11 17.10 -10.64 6.61
C GLY A 11 16.07 -9.62 6.12
N ASP A 12 16.53 -8.39 5.93
CA ASP A 12 15.68 -7.28 5.51
C ASP A 12 15.58 -7.27 3.97
N ASP A 13 14.43 -7.63 3.43
CA ASP A 13 14.22 -7.80 1.99
C ASP A 13 13.40 -6.67 1.36
N ILE A 14 13.62 -6.41 0.07
CA ILE A 14 12.79 -5.52 -0.75
C ILE A 14 12.04 -6.35 -1.78
N LEU A 15 10.71 -6.38 -1.68
CA LEU A 15 9.84 -7.18 -2.53
C LEU A 15 9.01 -6.31 -3.46
N VAL A 16 8.98 -6.69 -4.74
CA VAL A 16 8.15 -6.07 -5.78
C VAL A 16 7.41 -7.17 -6.53
N GLY A 17 6.08 -7.16 -6.51
CA GLY A 17 5.25 -8.12 -7.27
C GLY A 17 5.37 -7.87 -8.77
N GLY A 18 5.10 -6.62 -9.16
CA GLY A 18 5.00 -6.21 -10.56
C GLY A 18 3.59 -6.49 -11.09
N PRO A 19 3.41 -6.63 -12.42
CA PRO A 19 2.08 -6.83 -13.00
C PRO A 19 1.53 -8.23 -12.68
N GLY A 20 0.32 -8.27 -12.14
CA GLY A 20 -0.39 -9.48 -11.78
C GLY A 20 -1.07 -9.39 -10.42
N TYR A 21 -1.49 -10.55 -9.92
CA TYR A 21 -1.90 -10.69 -8.52
C TYR A 21 -0.84 -11.57 -7.86
N ASP A 22 0.08 -10.97 -7.12
CA ASP A 22 1.19 -11.71 -6.52
C ASP A 22 1.00 -11.92 -5.02
N ILE A 23 1.66 -12.94 -4.49
CA ILE A 23 1.78 -13.20 -3.06
C ILE A 23 3.23 -12.86 -2.70
N LEU A 24 3.41 -11.83 -1.88
CA LEU A 24 4.72 -11.37 -1.42
C LEU A 24 4.88 -11.74 0.05
N ASP A 25 5.90 -12.53 0.35
CA ASP A 25 6.22 -13.01 1.70
C ASP A 25 7.67 -12.64 2.03
N GLY A 26 7.86 -11.59 2.82
CA GLY A 26 9.18 -11.11 3.22
C GLY A 26 9.92 -12.14 4.07
N GLY A 27 9.22 -12.78 4.99
CA GLY A 27 9.77 -13.81 5.86
C GLY A 27 10.19 -13.23 7.20
N ALA A 28 11.45 -13.41 7.59
CA ALA A 28 11.96 -12.94 8.87
C ALA A 28 12.93 -11.77 8.67
N GLY A 29 12.63 -10.62 9.25
CA GLY A 29 13.42 -9.40 9.09
C GLY A 29 12.49 -8.20 9.02
N ILE A 30 13.04 -7.03 8.69
CA ILE A 30 12.26 -5.83 8.37
C ILE A 30 12.12 -5.78 6.86
N ASP A 31 10.94 -6.11 6.35
CA ASP A 31 10.72 -6.24 4.91
C ASP A 31 10.00 -5.02 4.31
N HIS A 32 10.40 -4.67 3.09
CA HIS A 32 9.90 -3.53 2.34
C HIS A 32 9.12 -3.97 1.11
N TYR A 33 7.80 -3.83 1.15
CA TYR A 33 6.91 -4.16 0.03
C TYR A 33 6.68 -2.92 -0.85
N ARG A 34 7.25 -2.90 -2.05
CA ARG A 34 7.14 -1.77 -2.99
C ARG A 34 6.00 -1.93 -3.96
N ILE A 35 5.14 -0.93 -4.00
CA ILE A 35 4.04 -0.83 -4.95
C ILE A 35 4.30 0.34 -5.89
N LEU A 36 4.73 0.00 -7.09
CA LEU A 36 5.21 0.96 -8.10
C LEU A 36 4.14 1.35 -9.12
N ALA A 37 2.94 0.77 -9.05
CA ALA A 37 1.82 1.12 -9.90
C ALA A 37 0.49 0.78 -9.20
N PRO A 38 -0.52 1.65 -9.25
CA PRO A 38 -1.85 1.37 -8.69
C PRO A 38 -2.63 0.33 -9.51
N ASN A 39 -2.24 0.09 -10.76
CA ASN A 39 -3.01 -0.66 -11.75
C ASN A 39 -2.29 -1.91 -12.29
N ASP A 40 -1.20 -2.33 -11.65
CA ASP A 40 -0.54 -3.60 -11.95
C ASP A 40 -1.36 -4.83 -11.49
N GLY A 41 -2.41 -4.60 -10.71
CA GLY A 41 -3.17 -5.60 -9.99
C GLY A 41 -3.05 -5.33 -8.49
N TYR A 42 -3.55 -6.23 -7.66
CA TYR A 42 -3.37 -6.13 -6.21
C TYR A 42 -2.53 -7.30 -5.71
N ASP A 43 -1.60 -7.00 -4.82
CA ASP A 43 -0.76 -8.02 -4.21
C ASP A 43 -1.30 -8.41 -2.83
N THR A 44 -1.03 -9.65 -2.44
CA THR A 44 -1.26 -10.14 -1.08
C THR A 44 0.08 -10.16 -0.36
N LEU A 45 0.20 -9.34 0.67
CA LEU A 45 1.44 -9.14 1.42
C LEU A 45 1.35 -9.90 2.74
N ALA A 46 2.38 -10.67 3.08
CA ALA A 46 2.56 -11.24 4.42
C ALA A 46 3.13 -10.17 5.36
N TYR A 47 2.45 -9.03 5.43
CA TYR A 47 2.88 -7.85 6.17
C TYR A 47 2.68 -8.01 7.68
N VAL A 48 3.71 -7.66 8.45
CA VAL A 48 3.72 -7.63 9.91
C VAL A 48 3.67 -6.18 10.41
N PRO A 49 2.58 -5.74 11.04
CA PRO A 49 2.44 -4.38 11.56
C PRO A 49 3.51 -4.02 12.60
N GLY A 50 4.16 -2.88 12.41
CA GLY A 50 5.21 -2.34 13.28
C GLY A 50 6.59 -2.97 13.09
N GLU A 51 6.73 -3.90 12.14
CA GLU A 51 8.01 -4.49 11.72
C GLU A 51 8.28 -4.16 10.25
N ASP A 52 7.33 -4.47 9.37
CA ASP A 52 7.46 -4.29 7.93
C ASP A 52 7.01 -2.91 7.44
N VAL A 53 7.46 -2.53 6.24
CA VAL A 53 7.14 -1.27 5.59
C VAL A 53 6.50 -1.50 4.22
N ILE A 54 5.45 -0.74 3.92
CA ILE A 54 4.82 -0.69 2.60
C ILE A 54 5.22 0.64 1.95
N GLU A 55 5.93 0.54 0.82
CA GLU A 55 6.46 1.68 0.09
C GLU A 55 5.63 1.94 -1.18
N ILE A 56 5.01 3.11 -1.28
CA ILE A 56 4.19 3.51 -2.43
C ILE A 56 4.92 4.56 -3.27
N SER A 57 5.01 4.36 -4.58
CA SER A 57 5.57 5.37 -5.49
C SER A 57 4.60 6.55 -5.70
N ALA A 58 5.04 7.75 -5.30
CA ALA A 58 4.32 8.99 -5.53
C ALA A 58 4.07 9.25 -7.01
N ALA A 59 5.10 9.05 -7.84
CA ALA A 59 5.01 9.31 -9.28
C ALA A 59 3.97 8.43 -9.99
N ALA A 60 3.80 7.20 -9.52
CA ALA A 60 2.85 6.26 -10.12
C ALA A 60 1.40 6.47 -9.67
N PHE A 61 1.20 6.87 -8.41
CA PHE A 61 -0.14 7.03 -7.82
C PHE A 61 -0.72 8.44 -8.01
N GLY A 62 0.13 9.47 -8.13
CA GLY A 62 -0.30 10.85 -8.30
C GLY A 62 -1.12 11.36 -7.11
N GLY A 63 -2.22 12.07 -7.37
CA GLY A 63 -3.16 12.52 -6.33
C GLY A 63 -2.59 13.51 -5.30
N GLY A 64 -1.43 14.12 -5.56
CA GLY A 64 -0.77 15.03 -4.64
C GLY A 64 0.24 14.37 -3.68
N LEU A 65 0.54 13.08 -3.87
CA LEU A 65 1.56 12.39 -3.09
C LEU A 65 2.95 12.98 -3.35
N VAL A 66 3.73 13.11 -2.27
CA VAL A 66 5.12 13.58 -2.28
C VAL A 66 5.94 12.62 -1.45
N ALA A 67 7.13 12.25 -1.95
CA ALA A 67 8.04 11.37 -1.23
C ALA A 67 8.38 11.91 0.17
N GLY A 68 8.32 11.04 1.18
CA GLY A 68 8.60 11.38 2.57
C GLY A 68 7.53 12.23 3.28
N MET A 69 6.33 12.39 2.69
CA MET A 69 5.24 13.08 3.38
C MET A 69 4.68 12.27 4.54
N ASP A 70 4.23 12.96 5.59
CA ASP A 70 3.43 12.36 6.65
C ASP A 70 1.99 12.21 6.17
N LEU A 71 1.58 10.98 5.86
CA LEU A 71 0.25 10.68 5.33
C LEU A 71 -0.87 10.93 6.36
N GLY A 72 -0.59 10.71 7.66
CA GLY A 72 -1.57 10.90 8.72
C GLY A 72 -1.88 12.37 8.96
N ALA A 73 -0.84 13.18 9.21
CA ALA A 73 -0.97 14.61 9.44
C ALA A 73 -1.50 15.36 8.21
N SER A 74 -1.18 14.87 7.01
CA SER A 74 -1.65 15.46 5.75
C SER A 74 -3.06 15.01 5.35
N GLY A 75 -3.68 14.07 6.08
CA GLY A 75 -5.01 13.54 5.79
C GLY A 75 -5.08 12.60 4.59
N TYR A 76 -3.94 12.08 4.12
CA TYR A 76 -3.85 11.10 3.03
C TYR A 76 -4.04 9.67 3.53
N TYR A 77 -4.04 9.41 4.84
CA TYR A 77 -4.30 8.09 5.40
C TYR A 77 -5.55 8.09 6.28
N LEU A 78 -6.52 7.24 5.93
CA LEU A 78 -7.81 7.10 6.60
C LEU A 78 -7.99 5.65 7.11
N PRO A 79 -7.47 5.31 8.30
CA PRO A 79 -7.66 3.98 8.87
C PRO A 79 -9.13 3.75 9.24
N GLY A 80 -9.69 2.61 8.83
CA GLY A 80 -11.07 2.22 9.12
C GLY A 80 -12.15 2.97 8.32
N ALA A 81 -11.79 3.92 7.45
CA ALA A 81 -12.74 4.61 6.60
C ALA A 81 -13.07 3.78 5.35
N THR A 82 -14.34 3.74 4.95
CA THR A 82 -14.81 3.03 3.75
C THR A 82 -14.98 3.94 2.53
N ALA A 83 -14.78 5.24 2.68
CA ALA A 83 -14.83 6.23 1.61
C ALA A 83 -13.86 7.38 1.90
N ALA A 84 -13.29 7.93 0.83
CA ALA A 84 -12.50 9.15 0.87
C ALA A 84 -13.42 10.37 1.10
N ALA A 85 -12.85 11.45 1.62
CA ALA A 85 -13.60 12.64 2.05
C ALA A 85 -12.82 13.95 1.82
N SER A 86 -11.88 13.99 0.88
CA SER A 86 -10.99 15.14 0.64
C SER A 86 -10.76 15.40 -0.85
N ALA A 87 -10.24 16.55 -1.25
CA ALA A 87 -10.05 16.87 -2.68
C ALA A 87 -8.68 16.39 -3.24
N HIS A 88 -8.05 15.43 -2.58
CA HIS A 88 -6.72 14.90 -2.91
C HIS A 88 -6.70 13.38 -2.69
N GLY A 89 -5.60 12.72 -3.11
CA GLY A 89 -5.44 11.28 -2.96
C GLY A 89 -5.53 10.83 -1.51
N GLN A 90 -6.18 9.69 -1.24
CA GLN A 90 -6.31 9.12 0.10
C GLN A 90 -6.19 7.60 0.08
N PHE A 91 -5.44 7.06 1.02
CA PHE A 91 -5.32 5.65 1.35
C PHE A 91 -6.33 5.28 2.43
N LEU A 92 -7.07 4.20 2.19
CA LEU A 92 -8.07 3.66 3.09
C LEU A 92 -7.62 2.26 3.50
N SER A 93 -7.53 2.01 4.80
CA SER A 93 -7.11 0.72 5.35
C SER A 93 -8.24 0.12 6.18
N VAL A 94 -8.94 -0.89 5.63
CA VAL A 94 -10.11 -1.50 6.26
C VAL A 94 -9.98 -3.01 6.24
N GLY A 95 -9.97 -3.64 7.42
CA GLY A 95 -10.01 -5.11 7.53
C GLY A 95 -8.87 -5.83 6.79
N GLY A 96 -7.67 -5.23 6.75
CA GLY A 96 -6.53 -5.81 6.04
C GLY A 96 -6.55 -5.60 4.52
N VAL A 97 -7.35 -4.64 4.06
CA VAL A 97 -7.39 -4.20 2.67
C VAL A 97 -6.93 -2.75 2.62
N LEU A 98 -5.85 -2.50 1.88
CA LEU A 98 -5.36 -1.17 1.55
C LEU A 98 -5.92 -0.77 0.18
N SER A 99 -6.69 0.31 0.15
CA SER A 99 -7.24 0.89 -1.07
C SER A 99 -6.77 2.32 -1.24
N TYR A 100 -6.74 2.81 -2.47
CA TYR A 100 -6.38 4.18 -2.80
C TYR A 100 -7.48 4.84 -3.62
N ASP A 101 -7.90 6.02 -3.19
CA ASP A 101 -8.71 6.95 -3.97
C ASP A 101 -7.79 8.04 -4.50
N ALA A 102 -7.67 8.18 -5.82
CA ALA A 102 -6.81 9.19 -6.42
C ALA A 102 -7.40 10.61 -6.38
N ASN A 103 -8.73 10.76 -6.30
CA ASN A 103 -9.41 12.04 -6.35
C ASN A 103 -9.92 12.51 -4.98
N GLY A 104 -10.24 11.56 -4.09
CA GLY A 104 -10.70 11.74 -2.72
C GLY A 104 -12.14 12.26 -2.54
N ILE A 105 -12.84 12.64 -3.61
CA ILE A 105 -14.02 13.53 -3.55
C ILE A 105 -15.34 12.76 -3.35
N ALA A 106 -15.42 11.47 -3.68
CA ALA A 106 -16.64 10.68 -3.47
C ALA A 106 -16.40 9.17 -3.39
N PRO A 107 -17.27 8.40 -2.70
CA PRO A 107 -17.25 6.94 -2.73
C PRO A 107 -17.41 6.41 -4.16
N GLY A 108 -16.34 5.86 -4.70
CA GLY A 108 -16.27 5.30 -6.05
C GLY A 108 -14.94 5.61 -6.71
N GLY A 109 -14.33 4.64 -7.40
CA GLY A 109 -12.98 4.81 -7.94
C GLY A 109 -11.86 4.42 -6.96
N LEU A 110 -12.22 3.77 -5.84
CA LEU A 110 -11.24 3.09 -5.00
C LEU A 110 -10.55 1.99 -5.80
N ILE A 111 -9.23 2.10 -5.87
CA ILE A 111 -8.36 1.10 -6.43
C ILE A 111 -7.86 0.24 -5.27
N LEU A 112 -8.07 -1.07 -5.36
CA LEU A 112 -7.48 -2.01 -4.42
C LEU A 112 -5.97 -2.06 -4.67
N VAL A 113 -5.18 -1.65 -3.68
CA VAL A 113 -3.72 -1.56 -3.77
C VAL A 113 -3.07 -2.85 -3.28
N ALA A 114 -3.44 -3.28 -2.07
CA ALA A 114 -2.88 -4.47 -1.46
C ALA A 114 -3.85 -5.12 -0.47
N ARG A 115 -3.64 -6.41 -0.26
CA ARG A 115 -4.24 -7.18 0.84
C ARG A 115 -3.16 -7.59 1.80
N THR A 116 -3.27 -7.12 3.03
CA THR A 116 -2.32 -7.41 4.11
C THR A 116 -2.92 -8.37 5.13
N GLY A 117 -4.24 -8.59 5.12
CA GLY A 117 -4.95 -9.42 6.11
C GLY A 117 -5.10 -8.76 7.49
N VAL A 118 -4.27 -7.77 7.80
CA VAL A 118 -4.31 -6.93 9.00
C VAL A 118 -4.26 -5.45 8.64
N PRO A 119 -4.92 -4.55 9.41
CA PRO A 119 -4.85 -3.12 9.13
C PRO A 119 -3.40 -2.62 9.09
N VAL A 120 -3.07 -1.87 8.04
CA VAL A 120 -1.77 -1.20 7.91
C VAL A 120 -1.65 -0.12 9.00
N LEU A 121 -0.47 0.05 9.59
CA LEU A 121 -0.22 1.19 10.49
C LEU A 121 0.18 2.42 9.67
N PHE A 122 -0.15 3.61 10.16
CA PHE A 122 0.19 4.84 9.45
C PHE A 122 1.71 5.04 9.36
N ASP A 123 2.47 4.58 10.36
CA ASP A 123 3.94 4.65 10.39
C ASP A 123 4.60 3.70 9.37
N ASP A 124 3.90 2.62 8.98
CA ASP A 124 4.43 1.59 8.10
C ASP A 124 4.11 1.87 6.62
N LEU A 125 3.29 2.89 6.33
CA LEU A 125 2.96 3.28 4.97
C LEU A 125 3.79 4.49 4.55
N VAL A 126 4.80 4.25 3.73
CA VAL A 126 5.79 5.26 3.33
C VAL A 126 5.64 5.60 1.86
N ILE A 127 5.75 6.90 1.54
CA ILE A 127 5.76 7.37 0.15
C ILE A 127 7.19 7.54 -0.34
N ILE A 128 7.53 6.88 -1.43
CA ILE A 128 8.81 6.98 -2.14
C ILE A 128 8.63 7.76 -3.45
N ALA A 129 9.75 8.19 -4.04
CA ALA A 129 9.74 8.95 -5.30
C ALA A 129 9.22 8.13 -6.48
#